data_AF-A0A8K2A8M1-F1
#
_entry.id   AF-A0A8K2A8M1-F1
#
_cell.length_a   1.000
_cell.length_b   1.000
_cell.length_c   1.000
_cell.angle_alpha   90.00
_cell.angle_beta   90.00
_cell.angle_gamma   90.00
#
_symmetry.space_group_name_H-M   'P 1'
#
loop_
_entity.id
_entity.type
_entity.pdbx_description
1 polymer ?
#
loop_
_entity_poly.entity_id
_entity_poly.type
_entity_poly.pdbx_seq_one_letter_code
_entity_poly.pdbx_strand_id
1 'polypeptide(L)'
;MLNMLQHRITQHQLLTDIPIKLLHLHKLLLDTERIRYEQVRGQISNGELLQLVINHDQFAWLRRLSELIVQIDELIYSDEPTTSEAIAALIADVRILLTPDEVGNDFAVKYDAAFQRNPDVVLAHADLVTLLATKIQL
;
A
#
# COMPACT_ATOMS: atom_id res chain seq x y z
N MET A 1 19.31 26.05 -12.09
CA MET A 1 20.03 24.83 -11.69
C MET A 1 19.59 24.32 -10.32
N LEU A 2 19.53 25.17 -9.27
CA LEU A 2 19.09 24.78 -7.92
C LEU A 2 17.67 24.16 -7.88
N ASN A 3 16.73 24.71 -8.66
CA ASN A 3 15.34 24.22 -8.70
C ASN A 3 15.20 22.79 -9.26
N MET A 4 16.02 22.39 -10.25
CA MET A 4 15.95 21.05 -10.84
C MET A 4 16.52 19.96 -9.90
N LEU A 5 17.59 20.28 -9.16
CA LEU A 5 18.16 19.36 -8.18
C LEU A 5 17.21 19.18 -7.00
N GLN A 6 16.61 20.26 -6.52
CA GLN A 6 15.65 20.21 -5.43
C GLN A 6 14.39 19.42 -5.83
N HIS A 7 13.91 19.60 -7.05
CA HIS A 7 12.81 18.81 -7.61
C HIS A 7 13.13 17.30 -7.65
N ARG A 8 14.32 16.91 -8.15
CA ARG A 8 14.75 15.50 -8.18
C ARG A 8 14.87 14.89 -6.78
N ILE A 9 15.39 15.64 -5.81
CA ILE A 9 15.49 15.19 -4.41
C ILE A 9 14.10 14.96 -3.83
N THR A 10 13.17 15.89 -4.03
CA THR A 10 11.79 15.75 -3.54
C THR A 10 11.06 14.58 -4.21
N GLN A 11 11.24 14.38 -5.52
CA GLN A 11 10.66 13.23 -6.23
C GLN A 11 11.23 11.90 -5.71
N HIS A 12 12.54 11.80 -5.55
CA HIS A 12 13.17 10.60 -5.01
C HIS A 12 12.69 10.32 -3.58
N GLN A 13 12.61 11.35 -2.73
CA GLN A 13 12.10 11.20 -1.36
C GLN A 13 10.65 10.69 -1.33
N LEU A 14 9.78 11.29 -2.16
CA LEU A 14 8.39 10.85 -2.31
C LEU A 14 8.32 9.38 -2.71
N LEU A 15 9.10 8.98 -3.74
CA LEU A 15 9.12 7.60 -4.20
C LEU A 15 9.62 6.65 -3.12
N THR A 16 10.64 7.01 -2.34
CA THR A 16 11.11 6.15 -1.24
C THR A 16 10.14 6.09 -0.05
N ASP A 17 9.34 7.12 0.18
CA ASP A 17 8.41 7.17 1.32
C ASP A 17 7.12 6.37 1.07
N ILE A 18 6.71 6.20 -0.19
CA ILE A 18 5.48 5.47 -0.55
C ILE A 18 5.56 3.98 -0.14
N PRO A 19 6.58 3.19 -0.54
CA PRO A 19 6.72 1.79 -0.12
C PRO A 19 6.74 1.63 1.40
N ILE A 20 7.40 2.54 2.12
CA ILE A 20 7.48 2.51 3.58
C ILE A 20 6.07 2.62 4.19
N LYS A 21 5.27 3.58 3.72
CA LYS A 21 3.89 3.76 4.20
C LYS A 21 2.97 2.61 3.76
N LEU A 22 3.13 2.10 2.54
CA LEU A 22 2.38 0.95 2.05
C LEU A 22 2.70 -0.33 2.83
N LEU A 23 3.96 -0.58 3.18
CA LEU A 23 4.38 -1.71 4.02
C LEU A 23 3.79 -1.60 5.43
N HIS A 24 3.75 -0.38 5.99
CA HIS A 24 3.09 -0.13 7.27
C HIS A 24 1.59 -0.44 7.20
N LEU A 25 0.90 0.06 6.17
CA LEU A 25 -0.52 -0.23 5.93
C LEU A 25 -0.75 -1.74 5.73
N HIS A 26 0.06 -2.41 4.90
CA HIS A 26 -0.02 -3.85 4.67
C HIS A 26 0.08 -4.64 5.97
N LYS A 27 1.02 -4.27 6.85
CA LYS A 27 1.15 -4.91 8.17
C LYS A 27 -0.12 -4.75 9.01
N LEU A 28 -0.68 -3.54 9.08
CA LEU A 28 -1.92 -3.31 9.84
C LEU A 28 -3.11 -4.12 9.29
N LEU A 29 -3.25 -4.20 7.97
CA LEU A 29 -4.28 -5.01 7.33
C LEU A 29 -4.06 -6.51 7.60
N LEU A 30 -2.82 -6.99 7.52
CA LEU A 30 -2.46 -8.36 7.84
C LEU A 30 -2.76 -8.71 9.30
N ASP A 31 -2.42 -7.84 10.24
CA ASP A 31 -2.70 -8.02 11.66
C ASP A 31 -4.21 -8.04 11.92
N THR A 32 -4.97 -7.17 11.24
CA THR A 32 -6.44 -7.15 11.30
C THR A 32 -7.05 -8.46 10.80
N GLU A 33 -6.55 -8.97 9.66
CA GLU A 33 -7.02 -10.21 9.06
C GLU A 33 -6.63 -11.44 9.90
N ARG A 34 -5.43 -11.43 10.49
CA ARG A 34 -4.96 -12.43 11.44
C ARG A 34 -5.90 -12.52 12.64
N ILE A 35 -6.22 -11.40 13.29
CA ILE A 35 -7.13 -11.37 14.44
C ILE A 35 -8.49 -11.98 14.06
N ARG A 36 -9.04 -11.63 12.90
CA ARG A 36 -10.31 -12.19 12.41
C ARG A 36 -10.23 -13.70 12.17
N TYR A 37 -9.13 -14.17 11.59
CA TYR A 37 -8.91 -15.60 11.37
C TYR A 37 -8.78 -16.37 12.69
N GLU A 38 -7.99 -15.86 13.62
CA GLU A 38 -7.74 -16.49 14.93
C GLU A 38 -8.99 -16.56 15.80
N GLN A 39 -9.92 -15.61 15.67
CA GLN A 39 -11.22 -15.65 16.36
C GLN A 39 -12.06 -16.88 15.99
N VAL A 40 -11.91 -17.41 14.77
CA VAL A 40 -12.69 -18.55 14.28
C VAL A 40 -11.88 -19.86 14.35
N ARG A 41 -10.57 -19.79 14.12
CA ARG A 41 -9.70 -20.96 13.94
C ARG A 41 -8.76 -21.25 15.11
N GLY A 42 -8.66 -20.34 16.07
CA GLY A 42 -7.67 -20.39 17.14
C GLY A 42 -6.34 -19.71 16.76
N GLN A 43 -5.43 -19.60 17.73
CA GLN A 43 -4.14 -18.93 17.52
C GLN A 43 -3.30 -19.64 16.45
N ILE A 44 -2.62 -18.86 15.62
CA ILE A 44 -1.73 -19.37 14.57
C ILE A 44 -0.29 -18.94 14.80
N SER A 45 0.65 -19.77 14.35
CA SER A 45 2.07 -19.40 14.37
C SER A 45 2.41 -18.42 13.24
N ASN A 46 3.56 -17.76 13.32
CA ASN A 46 4.02 -16.87 12.23
C ASN A 46 4.32 -17.65 10.94
N GLY A 47 4.79 -18.91 11.04
CA GLY A 47 5.02 -19.76 9.88
C GLY A 47 3.70 -20.16 9.20
N GLU A 48 2.66 -20.42 9.98
CA GLU A 48 1.33 -20.68 9.47
C GLU A 48 0.70 -19.44 8.84
N LEU A 49 0.81 -18.27 9.49
CA LEU A 49 0.36 -17.00 8.92
C LEU A 49 0.99 -16.75 7.55
N LEU A 50 2.30 -16.99 7.40
CA LEU A 50 2.97 -16.87 6.11
C LEU A 50 2.35 -17.80 5.06
N GLN A 51 2.09 -19.07 5.41
CA GLN A 51 1.45 -20.01 4.49
C GLN A 51 0.03 -19.58 4.10
N LEU A 52 -0.73 -18.99 5.03
CA LEU A 52 -2.07 -18.46 4.76
C LEU A 52 -2.01 -17.26 3.82
N VAL A 53 -1.10 -16.32 4.04
CA VAL A 53 -0.92 -15.15 3.16
C VAL A 53 -0.58 -15.56 1.72
N ILE A 54 0.21 -16.63 1.55
CA ILE A 54 0.62 -17.10 0.23
C ILE A 54 -0.50 -17.90 -0.46
N ASN A 55 -1.19 -18.79 0.27
CA ASN A 55 -1.98 -19.84 -0.34
C ASN A 55 -3.50 -19.77 -0.07
N HIS A 56 -3.95 -18.98 0.91
CA HIS A 56 -5.33 -19.04 1.38
C HIS A 56 -6.19 -17.86 0.87
N ASP A 57 -7.37 -18.18 0.32
CA ASP A 57 -8.26 -17.21 -0.33
C ASP A 57 -8.66 -16.04 0.59
N GLN A 58 -8.86 -16.29 1.89
CA GLN A 58 -9.16 -15.24 2.85
C GLN A 58 -8.12 -14.10 2.89
N PHE A 59 -6.84 -14.42 2.67
CA PHE A 59 -5.72 -13.47 2.67
C PHE A 59 -5.31 -13.02 1.26
N ALA A 60 -5.90 -13.62 0.22
CA ALA A 60 -5.50 -13.41 -1.17
C ALA A 60 -5.48 -11.93 -1.58
N TRP A 61 -6.44 -11.14 -1.09
CA TRP A 61 -6.56 -9.72 -1.36
C TRP A 61 -5.34 -8.89 -0.95
N LEU A 62 -4.61 -9.28 0.11
CA LEU A 62 -3.41 -8.57 0.56
C LEU A 62 -2.27 -8.62 -0.46
N ARG A 63 -2.25 -9.66 -1.31
CA ARG A 63 -1.24 -9.80 -2.38
C ARG A 63 -1.27 -8.65 -3.36
N ARG A 64 -2.45 -8.06 -3.61
CA ARG A 64 -2.57 -6.91 -4.52
C ARG A 64 -1.77 -5.70 -4.01
N LEU A 65 -1.70 -5.52 -2.70
CA LEU A 65 -0.91 -4.47 -2.08
C LEU A 65 0.60 -4.81 -2.12
N SER A 66 0.98 -6.08 -1.92
CA SER A 66 2.37 -6.53 -2.08
C SER A 66 2.88 -6.35 -3.52
N GLU A 67 2.06 -6.69 -4.53
CA GLU A 67 2.37 -6.47 -5.94
C GLU A 67 2.60 -4.99 -6.25
N LEU A 68 1.75 -4.11 -5.71
CA LEU A 68 1.92 -2.67 -5.89
C LEU A 68 3.23 -2.16 -5.26
N ILE A 69 3.58 -2.64 -4.06
CA ILE A 69 4.87 -2.30 -3.42
C ILE A 69 6.05 -2.75 -4.29
N VAL A 70 6.02 -3.97 -4.82
CA VAL A 70 7.07 -4.49 -5.71
C VAL A 70 7.18 -3.65 -6.98
N GLN A 71 6.07 -3.26 -7.61
CA GLN A 71 6.08 -2.39 -8.79
C GLN A 71 6.71 -1.02 -8.51
N ILE A 72 6.49 -0.48 -7.31
CA ILE A 72 7.10 0.79 -6.89
C ILE A 72 8.60 0.60 -6.66
N ASP A 73 9.01 -0.46 -5.98
CA ASP A 73 10.42 -0.78 -5.76
C ASP A 73 11.16 -0.97 -7.10
N GLU A 74 10.58 -1.73 -8.04
CA GLU A 74 11.12 -1.90 -9.38
C GLU A 74 11.30 -0.57 -10.12
N LEU A 75 10.35 0.36 -9.99
CA LEU A 75 10.47 1.70 -10.58
C LEU A 75 11.61 2.53 -9.95
N ILE A 76 11.82 2.40 -8.64
CA ILE A 76 12.85 3.13 -7.88
C ILE A 76 14.25 2.60 -8.18
N TYR A 77 14.39 1.28 -8.26
CA TYR A 77 15.66 0.59 -8.44
C TYR A 77 16.00 0.29 -9.90
N SER A 78 15.17 0.74 -10.84
CA SER A 78 15.46 0.66 -12.27
C SER A 78 16.68 1.52 -12.64
N ASP A 79 17.50 1.02 -13.56
CA ASP A 79 18.58 1.78 -14.17
C ASP A 79 18.08 2.86 -15.16
N GLU A 80 16.78 2.83 -15.50
CA GLU A 80 16.15 3.79 -16.39
C GLU A 80 15.72 5.06 -15.66
N PRO A 81 15.91 6.26 -16.26
CA PRO A 81 15.44 7.50 -15.64
C PRO A 81 13.92 7.50 -15.52
N THR A 82 13.42 7.54 -14.29
CA THR A 82 11.99 7.61 -14.00
C THR A 82 11.40 8.91 -14.55
N THR A 83 10.41 8.80 -15.43
CA THR A 83 9.71 9.96 -16.02
C THR A 83 8.64 10.49 -15.06
N SER A 84 8.29 11.78 -15.19
CA SER A 84 7.24 12.37 -14.35
C SER A 84 5.87 11.75 -14.61
N GLU A 85 5.64 11.29 -15.84
CA GLU A 85 4.44 10.58 -16.27
C GLU A 85 4.32 9.21 -15.58
N ALA A 86 5.43 8.46 -15.48
CA ALA A 86 5.45 7.17 -14.79
C ALA A 86 5.15 7.34 -13.29
N ILE A 87 5.72 8.38 -12.66
CA ILE A 87 5.44 8.71 -11.25
C ILE A 87 3.96 9.09 -11.07
N ALA A 88 3.39 9.89 -11.98
CA ALA A 88 1.99 10.29 -11.91
C ALA A 88 1.04 9.10 -12.07
N ALA A 89 1.33 8.18 -13.01
CA ALA A 89 0.57 6.95 -13.20
C ALA A 89 0.62 6.06 -11.95
N LEU A 90 1.80 5.87 -11.37
CA LEU A 90 1.98 5.12 -10.13
C LEU A 90 1.15 5.70 -8.98
N ILE A 91 1.20 7.02 -8.78
CA ILE A 91 0.41 7.70 -7.74
C ILE A 91 -1.09 7.51 -7.97
N ALA A 92 -1.54 7.53 -9.24
CA ALA A 92 -2.94 7.27 -9.58
C ALA A 92 -3.33 5.82 -9.25
N ASP A 93 -2.49 4.84 -9.59
CA ASP A 93 -2.74 3.42 -9.29
C ASP A 93 -2.82 3.15 -7.79
N VAL A 94 -1.94 3.75 -6.99
CA VAL A 94 -2.00 3.67 -5.52
C VAL A 94 -3.32 4.23 -5.00
N ARG A 95 -3.76 5.40 -5.50
CA ARG A 95 -5.03 6.01 -5.10
C ARG A 95 -6.24 5.16 -5.47
N ILE A 96 -6.25 4.61 -6.68
CA ILE A 96 -7.34 3.75 -7.18
C ILE A 96 -7.45 2.50 -6.32
N LEU A 97 -6.32 1.82 -6.05
CA LEU A 97 -6.33 0.62 -5.22
C LEU A 97 -6.85 0.90 -3.82
N LEU A 98 -6.40 2.01 -3.21
CA LEU A 98 -6.72 2.37 -1.83
C LEU A 98 -8.01 3.16 -1.67
N THR A 99 -8.98 3.00 -2.59
CA THR A 99 -10.32 3.58 -2.43
C THR A 99 -11.21 2.58 -1.70
N PRO A 100 -11.65 2.85 -0.45
CA PRO A 100 -12.63 2.02 0.24
C PRO A 100 -13.96 2.03 -0.53
N ASP A 101 -14.53 0.84 -0.77
CA ASP A 101 -15.81 0.68 -1.45
C ASP A 101 -16.52 -0.61 -0.99
N GLU A 102 -17.67 -0.46 -0.33
CA GLU A 102 -18.50 -1.57 0.17
C GLU A 102 -19.07 -2.47 -0.93
N VAL A 103 -19.16 -1.97 -2.18
CA VAL A 103 -19.74 -2.70 -3.33
C VAL A 103 -18.74 -2.90 -4.48
N GLY A 104 -17.45 -2.66 -4.21
CA GLY A 104 -16.38 -2.77 -5.18
C GLY A 104 -15.90 -4.20 -5.42
N ASN A 105 -14.64 -4.33 -5.87
CA ASN A 105 -13.99 -5.63 -6.00
C ASN A 105 -13.60 -6.22 -4.63
N ASP A 106 -13.12 -7.46 -4.60
CA ASP A 106 -12.76 -8.16 -3.35
C ASP A 106 -11.78 -7.36 -2.46
N PHE A 107 -10.81 -6.68 -3.06
CA PHE A 107 -9.90 -5.81 -2.33
C PHE A 107 -10.66 -4.63 -1.70
N ALA A 108 -11.46 -3.91 -2.48
CA ALA A 108 -12.14 -2.70 -2.02
C ALA A 108 -13.11 -2.98 -0.87
N VAL A 109 -13.87 -4.08 -0.96
CA VAL A 109 -14.81 -4.50 0.09
C VAL A 109 -14.08 -4.90 1.37
N LYS A 110 -13.00 -5.67 1.26
CA LYS A 110 -12.21 -6.08 2.44
C LYS A 110 -11.42 -4.92 3.04
N TYR A 111 -10.92 -4.01 2.20
CA TYR A 111 -10.23 -2.81 2.61
C TYR A 111 -11.17 -1.87 3.36
N ASP A 112 -12.38 -1.64 2.85
CA ASP A 112 -13.42 -0.89 3.55
C ASP A 112 -13.78 -1.53 4.91
N ALA A 113 -14.01 -2.84 4.94
CA ALA A 113 -14.30 -3.53 6.19
C ALA A 113 -13.16 -3.41 7.23
N ALA A 114 -11.89 -3.41 6.79
CA ALA A 114 -10.74 -3.17 7.67
C ALA A 114 -10.68 -1.70 8.12
N PHE A 115 -10.94 -0.77 7.20
CA PHE A 115 -10.98 0.68 7.43
C PHE A 115 -12.03 1.05 8.50
N GLN A 116 -13.22 0.46 8.44
CA GLN A 116 -14.30 0.72 9.40
C GLN A 116 -14.01 0.16 10.81
N ARG A 117 -13.15 -0.86 10.93
CA ARG A 117 -12.95 -1.62 12.18
C ARG A 117 -11.66 -1.29 12.91
N ASN A 118 -10.65 -0.81 12.20
CA ASN A 118 -9.34 -0.54 12.77
C ASN A 118 -8.95 0.93 12.57
N PRO A 119 -8.96 1.77 13.63
CA PRO A 119 -8.61 3.18 13.50
C PRO A 119 -7.15 3.39 13.03
N ASP A 120 -6.24 2.47 13.31
CA ASP A 120 -4.86 2.57 12.84
C ASP A 120 -4.77 2.44 11.31
N VAL A 121 -5.67 1.66 10.69
CA VAL A 121 -5.78 1.57 9.22
C VAL A 121 -6.25 2.90 8.63
N VAL A 122 -7.18 3.59 9.28
CA VAL A 122 -7.65 4.92 8.87
C VAL A 122 -6.53 5.94 8.94
N LEU A 123 -5.75 5.94 10.03
CA LEU A 123 -4.60 6.84 10.21
C LEU A 123 -3.51 6.56 9.17
N ALA A 124 -3.15 5.30 8.96
CA ALA A 124 -2.15 4.91 7.96
C ALA A 124 -2.60 5.27 6.53
N HIS A 125 -3.89 5.12 6.22
CA HIS A 125 -4.46 5.59 4.96
C HIS A 125 -4.35 7.11 4.81
N ALA A 126 -4.73 7.87 5.84
CA ALA A 126 -4.68 9.33 5.80
C ALA A 126 -3.25 9.85 5.61
N ASP A 127 -2.27 9.24 6.29
CA ASP A 127 -0.84 9.54 6.12
C ASP A 127 -0.36 9.31 4.68
N LEU A 128 -0.82 8.23 4.07
CA LEU A 128 -0.46 7.89 2.69
C LEU A 128 -1.15 8.83 1.69
N VAL A 129 -2.45 9.10 1.85
CA VAL A 129 -3.17 10.06 0.98
C VAL A 129 -2.55 11.45 1.07
N THR A 130 -2.15 11.88 2.28
CA THR A 130 -1.44 13.16 2.49
C THR A 130 -0.10 13.18 1.76
N LEU A 131 0.70 12.10 1.87
CA LEU A 131 1.94 11.97 1.11
C LEU A 131 1.70 12.10 -0.40
N LEU A 132 0.72 11.36 -0.94
CA LEU A 132 0.37 11.36 -2.37
C LEU A 132 -0.21 12.70 -2.85
N ALA A 133 -0.76 13.51 -1.94
CA ALA A 133 -1.27 14.86 -2.24
C ALA A 133 -0.16 15.92 -2.28
N THR A 134 1.06 15.60 -1.84
CA THR A 134 2.21 16.50 -1.93
C THR A 134 2.41 16.89 -3.39
N LYS A 135 2.21 18.17 -3.71
CA LYS A 135 2.35 18.68 -5.08
C LYS A 135 3.77 18.45 -5.57
N ILE A 136 3.91 17.52 -6.51
CA ILE A 136 4.99 17.59 -7.50
C ILE A 136 4.65 18.84 -8.32
N GLN A 137 5.41 19.93 -8.13
CA GLN A 137 5.31 21.08 -9.04
C GLN A 137 5.76 20.59 -10.43
N LEU A 138 4.78 20.26 -11.28
CA LEU A 138 4.97 20.00 -12.71
C LEU A 138 5.46 21.26 -13.43
#